data_AF-A0A9Q0HF90-F1
#
_entry.id   AF-A0A9Q0HF90-F1
#
_cell.length_a   1.000
_cell.length_b   1.000
_cell.length_c   1.000
_cell.angle_alpha   90.00
_cell.angle_beta   90.00
_cell.angle_gamma   90.00
#
_symmetry.space_group_name_H-M   'P 1'
#
loop_
_entity.id
_entity.type
_entity.pdbx_description
1 polymer ?
#
loop_
_entity_poly.entity_id
_entity_poly.type
_entity_poly.pdbx_seq_one_letter_code
_entity_poly.pdbx_strand_id
1 'polypeptide(L)'
;MLSILEEFEMKVGIKITCSQETEPLGTAGQLALVRERLCESDEPFFILNSDVTCRYPLKETIGFHKAHGGEASILVTKVDEPSKYGAVVLDEETGMVMNFVKSPKIFVGNKINAGIYLLNRCILNIIQPRLTSKEREVFPAIANEGNLFAMVITGFWMDIEQPKDYLKGWQLYLDHERRNPPQELSRGPNIIGNVLIDRSTKVGEGCIIGPDVVVGPHCVVESGVRLLSCTLMRGVRVKSSAHVWQHHWMVFNHWRVRSGQQYLSSWEIDASDCDFRTAFGFTVRERGNSPPKTAFGFTMRERGNSPTEECSRLPEVHDRCLPELRWCRWR
;
A
#
# COMPACT_ATOMS: atom_id res chain seq x y z
N MET A 1 -3.03 18.87 3.70
CA MET A 1 -3.14 18.03 2.49
C MET A 1 -2.39 18.67 1.33
N LEU A 2 -2.75 19.88 0.90
CA LEU A 2 -2.10 20.57 -0.24
C LEU A 2 -0.58 20.80 -0.04
N SER A 3 -0.15 21.22 1.14
CA SER A 3 1.28 21.47 1.43
C SER A 3 2.18 20.24 1.30
N ILE A 4 1.65 19.04 1.58
CA ILE A 4 2.41 17.78 1.42
C ILE A 4 2.48 17.42 -0.06
N LEU A 5 1.40 17.64 -0.81
CA LEU A 5 1.40 17.39 -2.25
C LEU A 5 2.42 18.29 -2.95
N GLU A 6 2.49 19.57 -2.60
CA GLU A 6 3.50 20.50 -3.13
C GLU A 6 4.95 20.00 -2.88
N GLU A 7 5.23 19.49 -1.68
CA GLU A 7 6.53 18.88 -1.36
C GLU A 7 6.84 17.70 -2.29
N PHE A 8 5.85 16.82 -2.51
CA PHE A 8 6.00 15.68 -3.41
C PHE A 8 6.14 16.13 -4.87
N GLU A 9 5.31 17.06 -5.34
CA GLU A 9 5.39 17.64 -6.68
C GLU A 9 6.80 18.17 -6.97
N MET A 10 7.36 18.95 -6.04
CA MET A 10 8.73 19.46 -6.15
C MET A 10 9.77 18.34 -6.15
N LYS A 11 9.60 17.32 -5.30
CA LYS A 11 10.56 16.23 -5.15
C LYS A 11 10.61 15.31 -6.36
N VAL A 12 9.46 15.00 -6.97
CA VAL A 12 9.36 14.06 -8.09
C VAL A 12 9.18 14.74 -9.46
N GLY A 13 8.95 16.05 -9.48
CA GLY A 13 8.82 16.83 -10.71
C GLY A 13 7.54 16.52 -11.50
N ILE A 14 6.45 16.13 -10.82
CA ILE A 14 5.15 15.86 -11.44
C ILE A 14 4.09 16.80 -10.86
N LYS A 15 3.09 17.16 -11.65
CA LYS A 15 1.90 17.88 -11.18
C LYS A 15 0.92 16.87 -10.56
N ILE A 16 0.46 17.15 -9.35
CA ILE A 16 -0.51 16.37 -8.60
C ILE A 16 -1.79 17.19 -8.48
N THR A 17 -2.92 16.60 -8.86
CA THR A 17 -4.23 17.25 -8.72
C THR A 17 -5.18 16.28 -8.05
N CYS A 18 -5.79 16.70 -6.95
CA CYS A 18 -6.81 15.91 -6.26
C CYS A 18 -8.18 16.26 -6.81
N SER A 19 -8.93 15.22 -7.21
CA SER A 19 -10.37 15.34 -7.43
C SER A 19 -11.08 14.83 -6.18
N GLN A 20 -11.97 15.65 -5.63
CA GLN A 20 -12.79 15.26 -4.50
C GLN A 20 -14.14 14.77 -5.01
N GLU A 21 -14.46 13.54 -4.67
CA GLU A 21 -15.78 12.97 -4.88
C GLU A 21 -16.69 13.30 -3.70
N THR A 22 -17.91 13.77 -3.96
CA THR A 22 -18.90 14.13 -2.94
C THR A 22 -19.76 12.95 -2.51
N GLU A 23 -19.96 11.98 -3.40
CA GLU A 23 -20.75 10.76 -3.18
C GLU A 23 -20.04 9.57 -3.83
N PRO A 24 -20.06 8.36 -3.26
CA PRO A 24 -19.35 7.21 -3.84
C PRO A 24 -19.77 6.90 -5.30
N LEU A 25 -18.89 7.14 -6.29
CA LEU A 25 -19.16 6.83 -7.71
C LEU A 25 -18.50 5.52 -8.17
N GLY A 26 -17.88 4.78 -7.25
CA GLY A 26 -17.24 3.50 -7.55
C GLY A 26 -15.98 3.63 -8.41
N THR A 27 -15.46 2.49 -8.86
CA THR A 27 -14.10 2.43 -9.43
C THR A 27 -13.95 3.11 -10.79
N ALA A 28 -15.04 3.33 -11.53
CA ALA A 28 -15.03 4.00 -12.83
C ALA A 28 -15.61 5.41 -12.78
N GLY A 29 -16.63 5.67 -11.95
CA GLY A 29 -17.38 6.94 -11.98
C GLY A 29 -16.52 8.17 -11.69
N GLN A 30 -15.49 8.03 -10.85
CA GLN A 30 -14.48 9.06 -10.59
C GLN A 30 -13.75 9.57 -11.86
N LEU A 31 -13.63 8.74 -12.90
CA LEU A 31 -13.01 9.12 -14.17
C LEU A 31 -13.85 10.15 -14.94
N ALA A 32 -15.18 10.13 -14.75
CA ALA A 32 -16.05 11.14 -15.33
C ALA A 32 -15.83 12.52 -14.68
N LEU A 33 -15.52 12.58 -13.38
CA LEU A 33 -15.25 13.84 -12.67
C LEU A 33 -13.97 14.53 -13.15
N VAL A 34 -12.98 13.76 -13.60
CA VAL A 34 -11.69 14.29 -14.08
C VAL A 34 -11.56 14.27 -15.60
N ARG A 35 -12.67 14.03 -16.33
CA ARG A 35 -12.67 13.87 -17.79
C ARG A 35 -12.00 15.05 -18.50
N GLU A 36 -12.31 16.28 -18.11
CA GLU A 36 -11.75 17.48 -18.76
C GLU A 36 -10.22 17.48 -18.73
N ARG A 37 -9.61 17.05 -17.61
CA ARG A 37 -8.16 16.98 -17.45
C ARG A 37 -7.55 15.80 -18.21
N LEU A 38 -8.23 14.67 -18.22
CA LEU A 38 -7.78 13.48 -18.96
C LEU A 38 -7.85 13.69 -20.48
N CYS A 39 -8.66 14.64 -20.95
CA CYS A 39 -8.81 15.01 -22.35
C CYS A 39 -7.93 16.20 -22.78
N GLU A 40 -7.00 16.69 -21.94
CA GLU A 40 -6.06 17.75 -22.32
C GLU A 40 -5.04 17.28 -23.38
N SER A 41 -4.87 15.97 -23.55
CA SER A 41 -4.01 15.32 -24.55
C SER A 41 -4.77 14.21 -25.26
N ASP A 42 -4.33 13.87 -26.48
CA ASP A 42 -4.84 12.73 -27.24
C ASP A 42 -4.10 11.41 -26.91
N GLU A 43 -3.08 11.46 -26.06
CA GLU A 43 -2.35 10.26 -25.61
C GLU A 43 -3.19 9.41 -24.64
N PRO A 44 -2.96 8.07 -24.61
CA PRO A 44 -3.57 7.22 -23.60
C PRO A 44 -3.05 7.55 -22.21
N PHE A 45 -3.85 7.25 -21.19
CA PHE A 45 -3.51 7.56 -19.80
C PHE A 45 -3.53 6.31 -18.93
N PHE A 46 -2.63 6.29 -17.95
CA PHE A 46 -2.58 5.21 -16.96
C PHE A 46 -3.62 5.42 -15.87
N ILE A 47 -4.24 4.32 -15.44
CA ILE A 47 -5.01 4.22 -14.21
C ILE A 47 -4.32 3.18 -13.35
N LEU A 48 -3.94 3.56 -12.14
CA LEU A 48 -3.28 2.70 -11.16
C LEU A 48 -4.13 2.65 -9.89
N ASN A 49 -4.40 1.44 -9.41
CA ASN A 49 -4.88 1.26 -8.04
C ASN A 49 -3.75 1.65 -7.06
N SER A 50 -4.08 2.38 -6.00
CA SER A 50 -3.07 2.95 -5.08
C SER A 50 -2.51 1.96 -4.05
N ASP A 51 -3.12 0.79 -3.93
CA ASP A 51 -2.80 -0.30 -2.99
C ASP A 51 -2.02 -1.45 -3.63
N VAL A 52 -1.63 -1.33 -4.89
CA VAL A 52 -0.82 -2.34 -5.59
C VAL A 52 0.67 -2.06 -5.41
N THR A 53 1.44 -3.07 -5.04
CA THR A 53 2.91 -3.03 -5.05
C THR A 53 3.47 -4.03 -6.05
N CYS A 54 4.16 -3.52 -7.07
CA CYS A 54 4.84 -4.32 -8.07
C CYS A 54 5.96 -3.50 -8.75
N ARG A 55 6.72 -4.13 -9.63
CA ARG A 55 7.55 -3.41 -10.60
C ARG A 55 6.70 -3.04 -11.80
N TYR A 56 6.25 -1.78 -11.86
CA TYR A 56 5.37 -1.30 -12.93
C TYR A 56 6.05 -1.36 -14.31
N PRO A 57 5.57 -2.18 -15.26
CA PRO A 57 6.16 -2.30 -16.60
C PRO A 57 5.55 -1.24 -17.54
N LEU A 58 5.68 0.04 -17.20
CA LEU A 58 4.97 1.13 -17.89
C LEU A 58 5.37 1.25 -19.36
N LYS A 59 6.67 1.13 -19.66
CA LYS A 59 7.19 1.25 -21.04
C LYS A 59 6.73 0.08 -21.91
N GLU A 60 6.80 -1.12 -21.36
CA GLU A 60 6.34 -2.35 -21.99
C GLU A 60 4.83 -2.29 -22.25
N THR A 61 4.06 -1.77 -21.28
CA THR A 61 2.61 -1.58 -21.42
C THR A 61 2.26 -0.62 -22.55
N ILE A 62 2.98 0.51 -22.68
CA ILE A 62 2.76 1.45 -23.81
C ILE A 62 3.05 0.76 -25.14
N GLY A 63 4.14 0.00 -25.24
CA GLY A 63 4.49 -0.75 -26.44
C GLY A 63 3.42 -1.79 -26.81
N PHE A 64 2.98 -2.56 -25.83
CA PHE A 64 1.88 -3.53 -25.98
C PHE A 64 0.60 -2.86 -26.46
N HIS A 65 0.19 -1.76 -25.82
CA HIS A 65 -1.02 -1.03 -26.14
C HIS A 65 -1.05 -0.51 -27.59
N LYS A 66 0.08 0.09 -28.01
CA LYS A 66 0.24 0.57 -29.39
C LYS A 66 0.26 -0.56 -30.42
N ALA A 67 0.74 -1.75 -30.06
CA ALA A 67 0.85 -2.88 -30.98
C ALA A 67 -0.50 -3.52 -31.33
N HIS A 68 -1.43 -3.64 -30.36
CA HIS A 68 -2.73 -4.26 -30.62
C HIS A 68 -3.79 -3.28 -31.16
N GLY A 69 -3.60 -1.97 -30.99
CA GLY A 69 -4.46 -0.93 -31.58
C GLY A 69 -5.90 -0.84 -31.02
N GLY A 70 -6.18 -1.55 -29.93
CA GLY A 70 -7.46 -1.56 -29.22
C GLY A 70 -7.59 -0.37 -28.25
N GLU A 71 -8.75 -0.24 -27.62
CA GLU A 71 -9.05 0.93 -26.78
C GLU A 71 -8.48 0.85 -25.36
N ALA A 72 -8.26 -0.36 -24.85
CA ALA A 72 -7.78 -0.58 -23.49
C ALA A 72 -6.79 -1.73 -23.38
N SER A 73 -5.77 -1.53 -22.55
CA SER A 73 -4.95 -2.61 -22.01
C SER A 73 -5.12 -2.70 -20.49
N ILE A 74 -5.31 -3.91 -19.99
CA ILE A 74 -5.28 -4.21 -18.55
C ILE A 74 -4.07 -5.09 -18.24
N LEU A 75 -3.48 -4.91 -17.08
CA LEU A 75 -2.43 -5.80 -16.61
C LEU A 75 -3.04 -6.90 -15.76
N VAL A 76 -2.54 -8.12 -15.92
CA VAL A 76 -2.98 -9.28 -15.15
C VAL A 76 -1.79 -9.97 -14.51
N THR A 77 -2.00 -10.60 -13.37
CA THR A 77 -0.98 -11.41 -12.69
C THR A 77 -1.45 -12.84 -12.51
N LYS A 78 -0.51 -13.77 -12.38
CA LYS A 78 -0.81 -15.19 -12.11
C LYS A 78 -0.80 -15.44 -10.61
N VAL A 79 -1.87 -16.03 -10.09
CA VAL A 79 -1.98 -16.45 -8.68
C VAL A 79 -2.41 -17.90 -8.57
N ASP A 80 -1.93 -18.60 -7.55
CA ASP A 80 -2.30 -20.00 -7.33
C ASP A 80 -3.81 -20.17 -7.02
N GLU A 81 -4.39 -19.21 -6.28
CA GLU A 81 -5.81 -19.22 -5.88
C GLU A 81 -6.58 -17.98 -6.40
N PRO A 82 -7.21 -18.05 -7.57
CA PRO A 82 -7.93 -16.92 -8.18
C PRO A 82 -9.32 -16.66 -7.56
N SER A 83 -9.80 -17.52 -6.65
CA SER A 83 -11.15 -17.49 -6.09
C SER A 83 -11.52 -16.19 -5.39
N LYS A 84 -10.51 -15.48 -4.83
CA LYS A 84 -10.67 -14.22 -4.11
C LYS A 84 -10.79 -12.99 -5.01
N TYR A 85 -10.22 -13.04 -6.22
CA TYR A 85 -10.04 -11.86 -7.08
C TYR A 85 -10.91 -11.86 -8.34
N GLY A 86 -11.33 -13.05 -8.79
CA GLY A 86 -11.95 -13.23 -10.11
C GLY A 86 -10.89 -13.41 -11.20
N ALA A 87 -11.24 -14.16 -12.25
CA ALA A 87 -10.32 -14.55 -13.30
C ALA A 87 -10.59 -13.80 -14.61
N VAL A 88 -9.53 -13.45 -15.32
CA VAL A 88 -9.56 -12.87 -16.67
C VAL A 88 -9.24 -13.99 -17.66
N VAL A 89 -10.18 -14.28 -18.56
CA VAL A 89 -9.98 -15.23 -19.66
C VAL A 89 -9.57 -14.42 -20.88
N LEU A 90 -8.43 -14.77 -21.47
CA LEU A 90 -7.87 -14.11 -22.64
C LEU A 90 -7.45 -15.13 -23.69
N ASP A 91 -7.40 -14.70 -24.94
CA ASP A 91 -6.75 -15.41 -26.02
C ASP A 91 -5.22 -15.32 -25.86
N GLU A 92 -4.53 -16.45 -25.75
CA GLU A 92 -3.10 -16.47 -25.40
C GLU A 92 -2.19 -15.98 -26.54
N GLU A 93 -2.65 -15.99 -27.79
CA GLU A 93 -1.86 -15.55 -28.94
C GLU A 93 -1.92 -14.03 -29.11
N THR A 94 -3.12 -13.46 -29.01
CA THR A 94 -3.40 -12.04 -29.25
C THR A 94 -3.40 -11.20 -27.96
N GLY A 95 -3.64 -11.82 -26.81
CA GLY A 95 -3.88 -11.13 -25.55
C GLY A 95 -5.28 -10.52 -25.44
N MET A 96 -6.18 -10.75 -26.39
CA MET A 96 -7.55 -10.20 -26.36
C MET A 96 -8.36 -10.80 -25.19
N VAL A 97 -9.03 -9.96 -24.42
CA VAL A 97 -9.84 -10.40 -23.28
C VAL A 97 -11.19 -10.91 -23.77
N MET A 98 -11.46 -12.18 -23.50
CA MET A 98 -12.69 -12.85 -23.91
C MET A 98 -13.79 -12.76 -22.87
N ASN A 99 -13.44 -12.88 -21.57
CA ASN A 99 -14.44 -12.87 -20.50
C ASN A 99 -13.84 -12.52 -19.14
N PHE A 100 -14.68 -11.95 -18.27
CA PHE A 100 -14.41 -11.75 -16.85
C PHE A 100 -15.25 -12.71 -16.02
N VAL A 101 -14.58 -13.62 -15.30
CA VAL A 101 -15.28 -14.60 -14.46
C VAL A 101 -15.13 -14.23 -12.98
N LYS A 102 -16.23 -13.79 -12.37
CA LYS A 102 -16.26 -13.45 -10.95
C LYS A 102 -16.32 -14.71 -10.09
N SER A 103 -15.39 -14.85 -9.15
CA SER A 103 -15.35 -15.93 -8.14
C SER A 103 -15.72 -17.31 -8.71
N PRO A 104 -14.93 -17.81 -9.68
CA PRO A 104 -15.24 -19.05 -10.36
C PRO A 104 -15.27 -20.22 -9.38
N LYS A 105 -16.38 -20.98 -9.35
CA LYS A 105 -16.49 -22.23 -8.56
C LYS A 105 -15.70 -23.39 -9.19
N ILE A 106 -15.34 -23.26 -10.46
CA ILE A 106 -14.57 -24.22 -11.27
C ILE A 106 -13.35 -23.48 -11.79
N PHE A 107 -12.17 -24.09 -11.81
CA PHE A 107 -10.97 -23.42 -12.32
C PHE A 107 -11.14 -23.01 -13.79
N VAL A 108 -11.16 -21.71 -14.06
CA VAL A 108 -11.28 -21.11 -15.41
C VAL A 108 -9.99 -20.42 -15.88
N GLY A 109 -9.01 -20.29 -14.99
CA GLY A 109 -7.76 -19.59 -15.24
C GLY A 109 -7.16 -19.05 -13.95
N ASN A 110 -5.84 -18.82 -13.95
CA ASN A 110 -5.08 -18.29 -12.81
C ASN A 110 -4.67 -16.82 -12.99
N LYS A 111 -5.14 -16.16 -14.05
CA LYS A 111 -4.86 -14.75 -14.34
C LYS A 111 -5.91 -13.87 -13.68
N ILE A 112 -5.49 -12.95 -12.84
CA ILE A 112 -6.36 -12.01 -12.12
C ILE A 112 -6.00 -10.57 -12.50
N ASN A 113 -6.95 -9.64 -12.35
CA ASN A 113 -6.71 -8.22 -12.57
C ASN A 113 -5.61 -7.70 -11.62
N ALA A 114 -4.58 -7.04 -12.17
CA ALA A 114 -3.45 -6.52 -11.41
C ALA A 114 -3.64 -5.07 -10.93
N GLY A 115 -4.77 -4.42 -11.22
CA GLY A 115 -5.05 -3.04 -10.78
C GLY A 115 -4.30 -1.96 -11.56
N ILE A 116 -3.79 -2.28 -12.75
CA ILE A 116 -3.03 -1.36 -13.59
C ILE A 116 -3.61 -1.40 -15.01
N TYR A 117 -3.90 -0.22 -15.57
CA TYR A 117 -4.62 -0.09 -16.82
C TYR A 117 -4.02 1.04 -17.66
N LEU A 118 -4.07 0.91 -18.97
CA LEU A 118 -3.75 1.95 -19.94
C LEU A 118 -4.94 2.09 -20.90
N LEU A 119 -5.59 3.25 -20.88
CA LEU A 119 -6.85 3.48 -21.57
C LEU A 119 -6.74 4.63 -22.58
N ASN A 120 -7.41 4.48 -23.72
CA ASN A 120 -7.68 5.58 -24.64
C ASN A 120 -8.79 6.48 -24.09
N ARG A 121 -8.73 7.76 -24.44
CA ARG A 121 -9.74 8.78 -24.07
C ARG A 121 -11.16 8.42 -24.50
N CYS A 122 -11.35 7.68 -25.60
CA CYS A 122 -12.67 7.30 -26.10
C CYS A 122 -13.50 6.53 -25.05
N ILE A 123 -12.85 5.77 -24.18
CA ILE A 123 -13.50 5.02 -23.09
C ILE A 123 -14.20 5.96 -22.11
N LEU A 124 -13.74 7.21 -21.95
CA LEU A 124 -14.40 8.17 -21.09
C LEU A 124 -15.83 8.49 -21.56
N ASN A 125 -16.17 8.27 -22.83
CA ASN A 125 -17.50 8.54 -23.39
C ASN A 125 -18.58 7.59 -22.87
N ILE A 126 -18.20 6.35 -22.51
CA ILE A 126 -19.14 5.36 -21.97
C ILE A 126 -19.29 5.43 -20.45
N ILE A 127 -18.46 6.23 -19.77
CA ILE A 127 -18.46 6.36 -18.31
C ILE A 127 -19.35 7.55 -17.90
N GLN A 128 -20.28 7.32 -16.98
CA GLN A 128 -21.14 8.36 -16.42
C GLN A 128 -20.69 8.72 -14.99
N PRO A 129 -20.95 9.95 -14.51
CA PRO A 129 -20.64 10.37 -13.14
C PRO A 129 -21.68 9.79 -12.16
N ARG A 130 -21.74 8.46 -12.08
CA ARG A 130 -22.59 7.68 -11.17
C ARG A 130 -21.81 6.49 -10.64
N LEU A 131 -22.35 5.83 -9.63
CA LEU A 131 -21.85 4.55 -9.13
C LEU A 131 -21.67 3.55 -10.29
N THR A 132 -20.40 3.31 -10.65
CA THR A 132 -20.01 2.49 -11.81
C THR A 132 -18.74 1.72 -11.47
N SER A 133 -18.72 0.41 -11.71
CA SER A 133 -17.52 -0.42 -11.55
C SER A 133 -16.85 -0.69 -12.90
N LYS A 134 -15.53 -0.47 -12.97
CA LYS A 134 -14.73 -0.77 -14.16
C LYS A 134 -14.88 -2.24 -14.57
N GLU A 135 -14.77 -3.13 -13.60
CA GLU A 135 -14.71 -4.58 -13.78
C GLU A 135 -16.07 -5.20 -14.08
N ARG A 136 -17.17 -4.51 -13.75
CA ARG A 136 -18.54 -5.03 -13.95
C ARG A 136 -19.26 -4.42 -15.15
N GLU A 137 -18.95 -3.17 -15.48
CA GLU A 137 -19.66 -2.43 -16.52
C GLU A 137 -18.73 -2.02 -17.66
N VAL A 138 -17.61 -1.36 -17.37
CA VAL A 138 -16.76 -0.73 -18.39
C VAL A 138 -15.95 -1.76 -19.17
N PHE A 139 -15.14 -2.58 -18.51
CA PHE A 139 -14.29 -3.56 -19.17
C PHE A 139 -15.09 -4.66 -19.89
N PRO A 140 -16.19 -5.21 -19.33
CA PRO A 140 -17.03 -6.13 -20.08
C PRO A 140 -17.61 -5.51 -21.37
N ALA A 141 -18.00 -4.22 -21.35
CA ALA A 141 -18.48 -3.54 -22.55
C ALA A 141 -17.40 -3.44 -23.63
N ILE A 142 -16.18 -2.99 -23.26
CA ILE A 142 -15.04 -2.88 -24.20
C ILE A 142 -14.59 -4.25 -24.71
N ALA A 143 -14.63 -5.28 -23.85
CA ALA A 143 -14.29 -6.65 -24.23
C ALA A 143 -15.28 -7.23 -25.25
N ASN A 144 -16.58 -6.97 -25.07
CA ASN A 144 -17.61 -7.42 -26.02
C ASN A 144 -17.46 -6.80 -27.42
N GLU A 145 -16.82 -5.62 -27.51
CA GLU A 145 -16.48 -4.96 -28.78
C GLU A 145 -15.13 -5.42 -29.36
N GLY A 146 -14.41 -6.31 -28.68
CA GLY A 146 -13.09 -6.79 -29.12
C GLY A 146 -11.96 -5.79 -28.91
N ASN A 147 -12.17 -4.77 -28.07
CA ASN A 147 -11.25 -3.64 -27.90
C ASN A 147 -10.40 -3.72 -26.60
N LEU A 148 -10.55 -4.79 -25.82
CA LEU A 148 -9.87 -4.97 -24.54
C LEU A 148 -8.80 -6.05 -24.62
N PHE A 149 -7.57 -5.70 -24.21
CA PHE A 149 -6.43 -6.60 -24.24
C PHE A 149 -5.77 -6.69 -22.87
N ALA A 150 -5.13 -7.82 -22.57
CA ALA A 150 -4.48 -8.08 -21.30
C ALA A 150 -3.01 -8.47 -21.47
N MET A 151 -2.14 -7.83 -20.69
CA MET A 151 -0.72 -8.16 -20.61
C MET A 151 -0.39 -8.79 -19.25
N VAL A 152 0.28 -9.93 -19.25
CA VAL A 152 0.72 -10.59 -18.02
C VAL A 152 1.94 -9.88 -17.46
N ILE A 153 1.85 -9.40 -16.22
CA ILE A 153 2.98 -8.79 -15.53
C ILE A 153 4.00 -9.84 -15.13
N THR A 154 5.28 -9.44 -15.16
CA THR A 154 6.38 -10.27 -14.71
C THR A 154 6.96 -9.73 -13.41
N GLY A 155 7.52 -10.61 -12.58
CA GLY A 155 8.05 -10.25 -11.28
C GLY A 155 7.01 -10.35 -10.17
N PHE A 156 7.22 -9.59 -9.10
CA PHE A 156 6.37 -9.65 -7.93
C PHE A 156 5.16 -8.71 -8.07
N TRP A 157 4.07 -9.10 -7.43
CA TRP A 157 2.85 -8.31 -7.32
C TRP A 157 2.17 -8.63 -6.01
N MET A 158 1.65 -7.59 -5.36
CA MET A 158 0.85 -7.72 -4.15
C MET A 158 -0.21 -6.63 -4.13
N ASP A 159 -1.43 -7.00 -3.80
CA ASP A 159 -2.52 -6.10 -3.43
C ASP A 159 -2.55 -5.94 -1.91
N ILE A 160 -2.41 -4.70 -1.42
CA ILE A 160 -2.26 -4.40 0.01
C ILE A 160 -3.61 -3.99 0.60
N GLU A 161 -4.40 -4.99 1.01
CA GLU A 161 -5.68 -4.76 1.70
C GLU A 161 -5.54 -4.73 3.24
N GLN A 162 -4.65 -5.55 3.79
CA GLN A 162 -4.50 -5.75 5.23
C GLN A 162 -3.03 -5.56 5.67
N PRO A 163 -2.76 -5.27 6.95
CA PRO A 163 -1.39 -5.08 7.46
C PRO A 163 -0.43 -6.25 7.16
N LYS A 164 -0.93 -7.49 7.16
CA LYS A 164 -0.12 -8.67 6.78
C LYS A 164 0.31 -8.63 5.31
N ASP A 165 -0.52 -8.05 4.44
CA ASP A 165 -0.26 -7.96 3.02
C ASP A 165 0.83 -6.93 2.75
N TYR A 166 0.88 -5.86 3.54
CA TYR A 166 1.95 -4.87 3.52
C TYR A 166 3.32 -5.50 3.85
N LEU A 167 3.38 -6.30 4.92
CA LEU A 167 4.61 -7.01 5.33
C LEU A 167 5.03 -8.02 4.25
N LYS A 168 4.07 -8.76 3.69
CA LYS A 168 4.34 -9.68 2.58
C LYS A 168 4.82 -8.94 1.32
N GLY A 169 4.23 -7.79 1.01
CA GLY A 169 4.62 -6.93 -0.10
C GLY A 169 6.08 -6.49 0.01
N TRP A 170 6.51 -6.06 1.20
CA TRP A 170 7.93 -5.73 1.42
C TRP A 170 8.86 -6.92 1.29
N GLN A 171 8.49 -8.10 1.80
CA GLN A 171 9.31 -9.30 1.60
C GLN A 171 9.49 -9.62 0.11
N LEU A 172 8.41 -9.55 -0.67
CA LEU A 172 8.46 -9.76 -2.11
C LEU A 172 9.33 -8.71 -2.83
N TYR A 173 9.24 -7.45 -2.41
CA TYR A 173 10.09 -6.38 -2.91
C TYR A 173 11.57 -6.61 -2.56
N LEU A 174 11.89 -6.89 -1.30
CA LEU A 174 13.25 -7.16 -0.84
C LEU A 174 13.88 -8.37 -1.55
N ASP A 175 13.10 -9.43 -1.77
CA ASP A 175 13.51 -10.59 -2.57
C ASP A 175 13.77 -10.21 -4.04
N HIS A 176 12.95 -9.33 -4.61
CA HIS A 176 13.16 -8.82 -5.97
C HIS A 176 14.45 -8.01 -6.09
N GLU A 177 14.69 -7.08 -5.15
CA GLU A 177 15.91 -6.26 -5.07
C GLU A 177 17.17 -7.09 -4.85
N ARG A 178 17.06 -8.25 -4.21
CA ARG A 178 18.20 -9.15 -4.08
C ARG A 178 18.58 -9.83 -5.41
N ARG A 179 17.59 -10.21 -6.22
CA ARG A 179 17.78 -10.96 -7.47
C ARG A 179 18.18 -10.07 -8.64
N ASN A 180 17.82 -8.80 -8.62
CA ASN A 180 18.21 -7.81 -9.61
C ASN A 180 19.28 -6.91 -8.97
N PRO A 181 20.51 -6.89 -9.47
CA PRO A 181 21.72 -6.51 -8.72
C PRO A 181 21.54 -5.26 -7.83
N PRO A 182 21.75 -5.34 -6.50
CA PRO A 182 21.28 -4.31 -5.57
C PRO A 182 22.31 -3.19 -5.39
N GLN A 183 21.88 -1.94 -5.54
CA GLN A 183 22.57 -0.79 -4.93
C GLN A 183 21.97 -0.37 -3.58
N GLU A 184 20.76 -0.86 -3.23
CA GLU A 184 20.02 -0.29 -2.08
C GLU A 184 19.99 -1.18 -0.82
N LEU A 185 20.13 -2.51 -0.94
CA LEU A 185 20.12 -3.39 0.23
C LEU A 185 21.35 -3.17 1.11
N SER A 186 21.11 -3.08 2.42
CA SER A 186 22.15 -2.90 3.43
C SER A 186 23.02 -4.15 3.54
N ARG A 187 24.33 -3.96 3.73
CA ARG A 187 25.31 -5.05 3.88
C ARG A 187 26.22 -4.75 5.06
N GLY A 188 26.64 -5.79 5.76
CA GLY A 188 27.57 -5.69 6.87
C GLY A 188 27.66 -6.98 7.68
N PRO A 189 28.61 -7.08 8.62
CA PRO A 189 28.79 -8.28 9.44
C PRO A 189 27.58 -8.62 10.33
N ASN A 190 26.74 -7.61 10.61
CA ASN A 190 25.60 -7.67 11.51
C ASN A 190 24.24 -7.70 10.77
N ILE A 191 24.28 -7.81 9.44
CA ILE A 191 23.10 -7.82 8.58
C ILE A 191 22.88 -9.24 8.05
N ILE A 192 21.69 -9.78 8.27
CA ILE A 192 21.33 -11.15 7.88
C ILE A 192 20.25 -11.09 6.79
N GLY A 193 20.50 -11.69 5.64
CA GLY A 193 19.51 -11.81 4.57
C GLY A 193 19.15 -10.47 3.91
N ASN A 194 17.85 -10.25 3.64
CA ASN A 194 17.38 -9.07 2.93
C ASN A 194 17.03 -7.97 3.93
N VAL A 195 17.77 -6.86 3.92
CA VAL A 195 17.56 -5.75 4.83
C VAL A 195 17.70 -4.43 4.09
N LEU A 196 16.76 -3.52 4.34
CA LEU A 196 16.78 -2.16 3.82
C LEU A 196 16.78 -1.17 4.99
N ILE A 197 17.81 -0.35 5.09
CA ILE A 197 17.93 0.69 6.11
C ILE A 197 18.09 2.02 5.37
N ASP A 198 17.20 2.96 5.66
CA ASP A 198 17.32 4.31 5.13
C ASP A 198 18.62 4.98 5.60
N ARG A 199 19.28 5.74 4.72
CA ARG A 199 20.59 6.35 4.98
C ARG A 199 20.60 7.34 6.15
N SER A 200 19.45 7.92 6.48
CA SER A 200 19.32 8.86 7.60
C SER A 200 19.17 8.17 8.96
N THR A 201 19.00 6.85 8.98
CA THR A 201 18.85 6.07 10.21
C THR A 201 20.19 5.79 10.87
N LYS A 202 20.21 5.91 12.19
CA LYS A 202 21.38 5.60 13.03
C LYS A 202 21.21 4.23 13.66
N VAL A 203 22.20 3.37 13.49
CA VAL A 203 22.23 2.02 14.08
C VAL A 203 23.42 1.93 15.04
N GLY A 204 23.13 1.56 16.29
CA GLY A 204 24.12 1.39 17.34
C GLY A 204 24.95 0.11 17.19
N GLU A 205 25.97 -0.02 18.02
CA GLU A 205 26.89 -1.16 17.99
C GLU A 205 26.22 -2.45 18.47
N GLY A 206 26.71 -3.60 18.00
CA GLY A 206 26.23 -4.92 18.43
C GLY A 206 24.79 -5.27 18.04
N CYS A 207 24.16 -4.50 17.16
CA CYS A 207 22.85 -4.85 16.62
C CYS A 207 22.94 -6.07 15.70
N ILE A 208 21.86 -6.86 15.60
CA ILE A 208 21.69 -7.90 14.58
C ILE A 208 20.38 -7.62 13.86
N ILE A 209 20.43 -7.38 12.56
CA ILE A 209 19.27 -6.94 11.78
C ILE A 209 19.03 -7.93 10.64
N GLY A 210 17.81 -8.46 10.58
CA GLY A 210 17.31 -9.32 9.52
C GLY A 210 17.09 -10.78 9.93
N PRO A 211 16.61 -11.62 9.00
CA PRO A 211 16.14 -11.28 7.64
C PRO A 211 14.83 -10.48 7.60
N ASP A 212 14.56 -9.91 6.41
CA ASP A 212 13.33 -9.23 6.01
C ASP A 212 12.96 -8.03 6.89
N VAL A 213 13.94 -7.15 7.10
CA VAL A 213 13.76 -5.95 7.90
C VAL A 213 13.84 -4.70 7.03
N VAL A 214 12.86 -3.82 7.21
CA VAL A 214 12.86 -2.47 6.63
C VAL A 214 12.91 -1.45 7.76
N VAL A 215 13.89 -0.54 7.71
CA VAL A 215 14.01 0.58 8.65
C VAL A 215 13.90 1.89 7.87
N GLY A 216 12.79 2.59 8.08
CA GLY A 216 12.47 3.86 7.43
C GLY A 216 13.36 5.01 7.90
N PRO A 217 13.13 6.23 7.37
CA PRO A 217 14.00 7.37 7.59
C PRO A 217 13.96 7.89 9.04
N HIS A 218 15.08 8.48 9.47
CA HIS A 218 15.27 9.13 10.77
C HIS A 218 15.03 8.22 11.98
N CYS A 219 15.15 6.90 11.82
CA CYS A 219 15.08 6.00 12.95
C CYS A 219 16.37 6.04 13.77
N VAL A 220 16.24 5.66 15.04
CA VAL A 220 17.38 5.46 15.94
C VAL A 220 17.27 4.07 16.53
N VAL A 221 18.10 3.15 16.06
CA VAL A 221 18.24 1.81 16.63
C VAL A 221 19.42 1.84 17.58
N GLU A 222 19.18 1.81 18.89
CA GLU A 222 20.24 1.81 19.90
C GLU A 222 20.98 0.47 19.97
N SER A 223 22.09 0.42 20.72
CA SER A 223 23.00 -0.72 20.74
C SER A 223 22.36 -2.03 21.24
N GLY A 224 22.83 -3.16 20.71
CA GLY A 224 22.43 -4.51 21.12
C GLY A 224 21.01 -4.92 20.71
N VAL A 225 20.37 -4.19 19.80
CA VAL A 225 19.02 -4.49 19.31
C VAL A 225 19.03 -5.65 18.32
N ARG A 226 18.00 -6.51 18.39
CA ARG A 226 17.77 -7.59 17.42
C ARG A 226 16.44 -7.40 16.70
N LEU A 227 16.47 -7.30 15.38
CA LEU A 227 15.31 -7.11 14.52
C LEU A 227 15.16 -8.26 13.53
N LEU A 228 13.95 -8.77 13.37
CA LEU A 228 13.61 -9.87 12.46
C LEU A 228 12.22 -9.63 11.86
N SER A 229 12.08 -9.81 10.55
CA SER A 229 10.79 -9.79 9.83
C SER A 229 9.88 -8.60 10.18
N CYS A 230 10.47 -7.40 10.33
CA CYS A 230 9.76 -6.24 10.82
C CYS A 230 9.97 -4.98 9.96
N THR A 231 8.99 -4.09 9.99
CA THR A 231 9.08 -2.75 9.40
C THR A 231 9.02 -1.69 10.48
N LEU A 232 10.07 -0.86 10.56
CA LEU A 232 10.10 0.34 11.39
C LEU A 232 9.79 1.54 10.50
N MET A 233 8.74 2.28 10.79
CA MET A 233 8.40 3.49 10.05
C MET A 233 9.22 4.70 10.53
N ARG A 234 8.99 5.86 9.92
CA ARG A 234 9.81 7.06 10.10
C ARG A 234 9.93 7.47 11.57
N GLY A 235 11.14 7.81 11.98
CA GLY A 235 11.37 8.41 13.30
C GLY A 235 11.21 7.46 14.48
N VAL A 236 11.10 6.15 14.24
CA VAL A 236 11.03 5.15 15.31
C VAL A 236 12.35 5.12 16.07
N ARG A 237 12.28 5.12 17.40
CA ARG A 237 13.43 4.89 18.27
C ARG A 237 13.32 3.54 18.95
N VAL A 238 14.24 2.64 18.63
CA VAL A 238 14.37 1.34 19.29
C VAL A 238 15.40 1.46 20.40
N LYS A 239 14.98 1.34 21.67
CA LYS A 239 15.92 1.42 22.79
C LYS A 239 16.81 0.19 22.91
N SER A 240 17.93 0.38 23.60
CA SER A 240 19.00 -0.59 23.76
C SER A 240 18.48 -1.95 24.24
N SER A 241 19.09 -3.03 23.75
CA SER A 241 18.75 -4.42 24.14
C SER A 241 17.28 -4.83 23.91
N ALA A 242 16.51 -4.09 23.09
CA ALA A 242 15.18 -4.52 22.68
C ALA A 242 15.28 -5.70 21.69
N HIS A 243 14.36 -6.66 21.83
CA HIS A 243 14.30 -7.85 21.00
C HIS A 243 12.93 -7.93 20.34
N VAL A 244 12.90 -7.70 19.03
CA VAL A 244 11.71 -7.95 18.20
C VAL A 244 11.95 -9.29 17.53
N TRP A 245 11.32 -10.34 18.08
CA TRP A 245 11.62 -11.72 17.73
C TRP A 245 10.35 -12.54 17.62
N GLN A 246 10.29 -13.37 16.58
CA GLN A 246 9.15 -14.19 16.17
C GLN A 246 8.00 -13.39 15.55
N HIS A 247 7.69 -13.76 14.31
CA HIS A 247 6.59 -13.25 13.47
C HIS A 247 6.73 -11.79 13.00
N HIS A 248 5.78 -11.33 12.18
CA HIS A 248 5.90 -10.08 11.43
C HIS A 248 5.44 -8.88 12.27
N TRP A 249 6.29 -7.84 12.36
CA TRP A 249 6.03 -6.65 13.19
C TRP A 249 6.00 -5.37 12.36
N MET A 250 5.11 -4.44 12.70
CA MET A 250 5.08 -3.11 12.12
C MET A 250 5.03 -2.06 13.23
N VAL A 251 6.05 -1.20 13.27
CA VAL A 251 6.20 -0.15 14.28
C VAL A 251 6.00 1.21 13.61
N PHE A 252 5.03 1.98 14.11
CA PHE A 252 4.55 3.21 13.49
C PHE A 252 5.42 4.44 13.80
N ASN A 253 5.18 5.52 13.06
CA ASN A 253 6.02 6.72 13.09
C ASN A 253 6.20 7.29 14.50
N HIS A 254 7.41 7.76 14.79
CA HIS A 254 7.77 8.43 16.05
C HIS A 254 7.63 7.58 17.32
N TRP A 255 7.40 6.27 17.18
CA TRP A 255 7.23 5.38 18.31
C TRP A 255 8.55 5.06 19.03
N ARG A 256 8.45 4.66 20.31
CA ARG A 256 9.61 4.29 21.14
C ARG A 256 9.49 2.86 21.67
N VAL A 257 10.30 1.95 21.11
CA VAL A 257 10.44 0.58 21.62
C VAL A 257 11.20 0.64 22.94
N ARG A 258 10.70 -0.03 23.99
CA ARG A 258 11.31 0.04 25.32
C ARG A 258 12.53 -0.87 25.44
N SER A 259 13.48 -0.45 26.27
CA SER A 259 14.71 -1.19 26.56
C SER A 259 14.37 -2.52 27.23
N GLY A 260 15.02 -3.60 26.81
CA GLY A 260 14.88 -4.92 27.42
C GLY A 260 13.51 -5.60 27.27
N GLN A 261 12.60 -5.02 26.48
CA GLN A 261 11.30 -5.64 26.19
C GLN A 261 11.43 -6.67 25.07
N GLN A 262 10.77 -7.82 25.26
CA GLN A 262 10.62 -8.85 24.24
C GLN A 262 9.21 -8.77 23.66
N TYR A 263 9.16 -8.66 22.35
CA TYR A 263 7.94 -8.51 21.57
C TYR A 263 7.70 -9.83 20.84
N LEU A 264 6.85 -10.69 21.42
CA LEU A 264 6.71 -12.11 21.11
C LEU A 264 5.36 -12.51 20.49
N SER A 265 4.42 -11.57 20.36
CA SER A 265 3.10 -11.86 19.78
C SER A 265 3.22 -12.14 18.27
N SER A 266 2.32 -12.99 17.75
CA SER A 266 2.33 -13.42 16.34
C SER A 266 2.10 -12.29 15.33
N TRP A 267 1.68 -11.12 15.83
CA TRP A 267 1.37 -9.89 15.11
C TRP A 267 1.01 -8.81 16.12
N GLU A 268 1.71 -7.67 16.08
CA GLU A 268 1.34 -6.49 16.86
C GLU A 268 1.43 -5.26 15.98
N ILE A 269 0.37 -4.47 16.00
CA ILE A 269 0.40 -3.08 15.56
C ILE A 269 0.51 -2.27 16.84
N ASP A 270 1.71 -1.82 17.17
CA ASP A 270 1.91 -0.95 18.32
C ASP A 270 1.80 0.50 17.87
N ALA A 271 0.69 1.13 18.25
CA ALA A 271 0.38 2.54 18.03
C ALA A 271 0.05 3.25 19.35
N SER A 272 0.40 2.67 20.51
CA SER A 272 -0.13 3.10 21.81
C SER A 272 0.28 4.51 22.24
N ASP A 273 1.38 5.03 21.70
CA ASP A 273 1.92 6.38 21.95
C ASP A 273 1.90 7.27 20.69
N CYS A 274 1.25 6.82 19.60
CA CYS A 274 1.01 7.67 18.45
C CYS A 274 -0.19 8.57 18.75
N ASP A 275 -0.07 9.88 18.50
CA ASP A 275 -1.25 10.73 18.38
C ASP A 275 -2.09 10.13 17.23
N PHE A 276 -3.22 9.50 17.56
CA PHE A 276 -3.99 8.68 16.60
C PHE A 276 -4.59 9.51 15.45
N ARG A 277 -4.34 10.83 15.43
CA ARG A 277 -4.64 11.72 14.30
C ARG A 277 -3.73 11.47 13.09
N THR A 278 -2.57 10.84 13.28
CA THR A 278 -1.50 10.74 12.27
C THR A 278 -1.41 9.42 11.50
N ALA A 279 -2.11 8.36 11.93
CA ALA A 279 -1.88 7.01 11.41
C ALA A 279 -3.18 6.37 10.92
N PHE A 280 -3.27 6.19 9.60
CA PHE A 280 -4.17 5.29 8.83
C PHE A 280 -5.58 4.98 9.39
N GLY A 281 -6.60 5.24 8.56
CA GLY A 281 -8.00 4.94 8.86
C GLY A 281 -8.31 3.45 9.08
N PHE A 282 -8.18 3.00 10.32
CA PHE A 282 -8.81 1.78 10.83
C PHE A 282 -9.88 2.19 11.86
N THR A 283 -11.14 1.90 11.55
CA THR A 283 -12.25 2.12 12.49
C THR A 283 -12.22 1.03 13.57
N VAL A 284 -11.92 1.38 14.81
CA VAL A 284 -12.13 0.51 15.97
C VAL A 284 -13.61 0.57 16.36
N ARG A 285 -14.28 -0.58 16.41
CA ARG A 285 -15.67 -0.70 16.90
C ARG A 285 -15.64 -1.12 18.38
N GLU A 286 -16.19 -0.31 19.27
CA GLU A 286 -16.41 -0.69 20.67
C GLU A 286 -17.45 -1.83 20.76
N ARG A 287 -17.19 -2.85 21.59
CA ARG A 287 -18.22 -3.82 22.02
C ARG A 287 -18.61 -3.52 23.47
N GLY A 288 -19.88 -3.14 23.66
CA GLY A 288 -20.52 -3.08 24.97
C GLY A 288 -20.72 -4.46 25.61
N ASN A 289 -20.79 -4.44 26.94
CA ASN A 289 -20.82 -5.56 27.88
C ASN A 289 -21.82 -6.70 27.57
N SER A 290 -21.33 -7.94 27.45
CA SER A 290 -22.04 -9.19 27.78
C SER A 290 -21.04 -10.38 27.87
N PRO A 291 -21.24 -11.38 28.77
CA PRO A 291 -20.24 -12.43 29.04
C PRO A 291 -20.47 -13.71 28.18
N PRO A 292 -19.55 -14.69 28.25
CA PRO A 292 -18.54 -14.98 27.25
C PRO A 292 -19.04 -15.90 26.11
N LYS A 293 -18.60 -15.63 24.89
CA LYS A 293 -18.40 -16.65 23.86
C LYS A 293 -17.00 -16.48 23.30
N THR A 294 -16.24 -17.56 23.30
CA THR A 294 -14.84 -17.67 22.85
C THR A 294 -14.63 -16.89 21.55
N ALA A 295 -13.95 -15.76 21.63
CA ALA A 295 -13.58 -14.93 20.50
C ALA A 295 -12.17 -14.42 20.74
N PHE A 296 -11.26 -14.72 19.81
CA PHE A 296 -9.93 -14.11 19.75
C PHE A 296 -10.11 -12.61 19.57
N GLY A 297 -9.88 -11.86 20.66
CA GLY A 297 -10.03 -10.41 20.73
C GLY A 297 -8.68 -9.73 20.91
N PHE A 298 -8.46 -8.67 20.14
CA PHE A 298 -7.36 -7.73 20.36
C PHE A 298 -7.65 -6.93 21.63
N THR A 299 -6.67 -6.83 22.53
CA THR A 299 -6.78 -6.06 23.78
C THR A 299 -5.73 -4.94 23.77
N MET A 300 -6.15 -3.69 23.60
CA MET A 300 -5.37 -2.50 23.95
C MET A 300 -5.83 -2.00 25.31
N ARG A 301 -4.90 -1.69 26.21
CA ARG A 301 -5.17 -1.27 27.60
C ARG A 301 -4.83 0.22 27.74
N GLU A 302 -5.83 1.09 27.79
CA GLU A 302 -5.63 2.47 28.26
C GLU A 302 -5.49 2.47 29.79
N ARG A 303 -4.50 3.19 30.33
CA ARG A 303 -4.47 3.52 31.77
C ARG A 303 -5.12 4.90 31.95
N GLY A 304 -6.24 4.92 32.67
CA GLY A 304 -6.88 6.15 33.09
C GLY A 304 -6.05 6.93 34.12
N ASN A 305 -6.21 8.25 34.08
CA ASN A 305 -6.19 9.11 35.26
C ASN A 305 -7.25 10.21 35.04
N SER A 306 -8.15 10.33 36.02
CA SER A 306 -9.23 11.31 36.10
C SER A 306 -8.72 12.75 36.31
N PRO A 307 -9.54 13.78 36.02
CA PRO A 307 -9.09 15.17 35.91
C PRO A 307 -9.17 15.91 37.25
N THR A 308 -8.19 16.79 37.52
CA THR A 308 -8.34 17.89 38.49
C THR A 308 -7.75 19.18 37.93
N GLU A 309 -8.42 20.27 38.29
CA GLU A 309 -8.37 21.63 37.75
C GLU A 309 -7.07 22.43 37.97
N GLU A 310 -7.01 23.56 37.26
CA GLU A 310 -6.20 24.77 37.47
C GLU A 310 -4.66 24.70 37.30
N CYS A 311 -4.14 25.33 36.24
CA CYS A 311 -3.40 26.59 36.43
C CYS A 311 -3.16 27.32 35.10
N SER A 312 -3.18 28.65 35.20
CA SER A 312 -3.12 29.64 34.14
C SER A 312 -1.71 30.21 33.97
N ARG A 313 -1.44 30.76 32.77
CA ARG A 313 -0.32 31.64 32.34
C ARG A 313 0.99 31.00 31.81
N LEU A 314 1.10 31.00 30.46
CA LEU A 314 2.21 31.40 29.54
C LEU A 314 3.63 30.77 29.69
N PRO A 315 4.52 30.77 28.66
CA PRO A 315 4.53 31.60 27.43
C PRO A 315 4.73 30.83 26.10
N GLU A 316 4.68 31.61 25.02
CA GLU A 316 5.01 31.29 23.63
C GLU A 316 6.21 30.35 23.48
N VAL A 317 6.00 29.24 22.76
CA VAL A 317 7.09 28.47 22.14
C VAL A 317 6.75 28.35 20.66
N HIS A 318 7.47 29.14 19.86
CA HIS A 318 7.69 28.88 18.45
C HIS A 318 8.31 27.49 18.30
N ASP A 319 7.61 26.54 17.68
CA ASP A 319 8.24 25.63 16.73
C ASP A 319 7.22 24.84 15.88
N ARG A 320 7.68 24.54 14.67
CA ARG A 320 6.92 24.09 13.50
C ARG A 320 6.30 22.70 13.70
N CYS A 321 4.99 22.62 13.88
CA CYS A 321 4.23 21.38 13.73
C CYS A 321 3.60 21.30 12.32
N LEU A 322 4.06 20.34 11.51
CA LEU A 322 3.51 20.02 10.18
C LEU A 322 2.15 19.31 10.34
N PRO A 323 1.08 19.69 9.60
CA PRO A 323 -0.22 19.05 9.69
C PRO A 323 -0.34 17.81 8.78
N GLU A 324 -0.98 16.78 9.33
CA GLU A 324 -0.96 15.35 8.96
C GLU A 324 -1.97 14.96 7.85
N LEU A 325 -1.69 13.87 7.13
CA LEU A 325 -2.55 13.24 6.12
C LEU A 325 -3.43 12.13 6.73
N ARG A 326 -4.72 12.13 6.40
CA ARG A 326 -5.67 11.05 6.73
C ARG A 326 -5.89 10.16 5.51
N TRP A 327 -5.82 8.84 5.70
CA TRP A 327 -6.21 7.85 4.70
C TRP A 327 -7.68 7.46 4.89
N CYS A 328 -8.52 7.71 3.90
CA CYS A 328 -9.89 7.20 3.85
C CYS A 328 -9.92 5.84 3.14
N ARG A 329 -10.63 4.88 3.75
CA ARG A 329 -10.93 3.55 3.22
C ARG A 329 -11.96 3.69 2.10
N TRP A 330 -11.62 3.25 0.89
CA TRP A 330 -12.54 3.21 -0.25
C TRP A 330 -12.93 1.75 -0.53
N ARG A 331 -14.20 1.42 -0.29
CA ARG A 331 -14.89 0.25 -0.84
C ARG A 331 -16.25 0.67 -1.34
#